data_AF-A0A959TAV5-F1
#
_entry.id   AF-A0A959TAV5-F1
#
_cell.length_a   1.000
_cell.length_b   1.000
_cell.length_c   1.000
_cell.angle_alpha   90.00
_cell.angle_beta   90.00
_cell.angle_gamma   90.00
#
_symmetry.space_group_name_H-M   'P 1'
#
loop_
_entity.id
_entity.type
_entity.pdbx_description
1 polymer ?
#
loop_
_entity_poly.entity_id
_entity_poly.type
_entity_poly.pdbx_seq_one_letter_code
_entity_poly.pdbx_strand_id
1 'polypeptide(L)' 'AHRRKIADVSGAGDTVIAVASLCLAHGLPPRTIAAWSNLAGGLVCEEVGVVPLDPDRFRAELDRIRPEA' A
#
# COMPACT_ATOMS: atom_id res chain seq x y z
N ALA A 1 10.20 -2.51 -5.36
CA ALA A 1 9.16 -1.46 -5.27
C ALA A 1 8.58 -1.24 -6.66
N HIS A 2 7.25 -1.10 -6.77
CA HIS A 2 6.55 -0.87 -8.04
C HIS A 2 6.86 0.56 -8.52
N ARG A 3 7.16 0.76 -9.82
CA ARG A 3 7.39 2.13 -10.35
C ARG A 3 6.07 2.90 -10.35
N ARG A 4 6.09 4.10 -9.78
CA ARG A 4 4.96 5.00 -9.63
C ARG A 4 5.37 6.43 -9.92
N LYS A 5 4.42 7.25 -10.34
CA LYS A 5 4.66 8.70 -10.48
C LYS A 5 4.47 9.33 -9.10
N ILE A 6 5.57 9.71 -8.47
CA ILE A 6 5.56 10.29 -7.11
C ILE A 6 5.29 11.79 -7.19
N ALA A 7 4.26 12.26 -6.48
CA ALA A 7 3.87 13.65 -6.35
C ALA A 7 4.27 14.25 -4.99
N ASP A 8 4.05 13.51 -3.90
CA ASP A 8 4.37 13.88 -2.51
C ASP A 8 4.69 12.57 -1.73
N VAL A 9 5.35 12.65 -0.58
CA VAL A 9 5.62 11.50 0.30
C VAL A 9 5.00 11.64 1.70
N SER A 10 4.26 12.73 1.93
CA SER A 10 3.58 13.03 3.18
C SER A 10 2.56 11.94 3.54
N GLY A 11 2.66 11.38 4.76
CA GLY A 11 1.72 10.33 5.24
C GLY A 11 1.95 8.92 4.69
N ALA A 12 2.97 8.70 3.86
CA ALA A 12 3.28 7.37 3.33
C ALA A 12 3.67 6.38 4.44
N GLY A 13 4.44 6.83 5.44
CA GLY A 13 4.84 6.02 6.59
C GLY A 13 3.65 5.57 7.44
N ASP A 14 2.71 6.49 7.72
CA ASP A 14 1.50 6.17 8.47
C ASP A 14 0.65 5.14 7.73
N THR A 15 0.53 5.29 6.41
CA THR A 15 -0.18 4.34 5.54
C THR A 15 0.47 2.95 5.57
N VAL A 16 1.80 2.89 5.47
CA VAL A 16 2.57 1.63 5.55
C VAL A 16 2.30 0.91 6.87
N ILE A 17 2.38 1.63 8.00
CA ILE A 17 2.18 1.06 9.33
C ILE A 17 0.73 0.65 9.57
N ALA A 18 -0.24 1.43 9.10
CA ALA A 18 -1.66 1.10 9.19
C ALA A 18 -1.97 -0.22 8.47
N VAL A 19 -1.53 -0.36 7.22
CA VAL A 19 -1.73 -1.59 6.43
C VAL A 19 -0.93 -2.75 7.03
N ALA A 20 0.30 -2.52 7.50
CA ALA A 20 1.10 -3.57 8.13
C ALA A 20 0.43 -4.13 9.39
N SER A 21 -0.11 -3.23 10.22
CA SER A 21 -0.81 -3.59 11.46
C SER A 21 -2.06 -4.40 11.18
N LEU A 22 -2.85 -4.01 10.17
CA LEU A 22 -4.03 -4.76 9.74
C LEU A 22 -3.65 -6.17 9.23
N CYS A 23 -2.66 -6.25 8.35
CA CYS A 23 -2.21 -7.53 7.80
C CYS A 23 -1.66 -8.46 8.89
N LEU A 24 -0.91 -7.91 9.85
CA LEU A 24 -0.40 -8.64 11.01
C LEU A 24 -1.54 -9.16 11.89
N ALA A 25 -2.54 -8.33 12.18
CA ALA A 25 -3.72 -8.72 12.95
C ALA A 25 -4.51 -9.86 12.27
N HIS A 26 -4.48 -9.93 10.94
CA HIS A 26 -5.07 -11.02 10.16
C HIS A 26 -4.14 -12.23 9.95
N GLY A 27 -2.94 -12.25 10.55
CA GLY A 27 -2.02 -13.39 10.47
C GLY A 27 -1.42 -13.61 9.08
N LEU A 28 -1.33 -12.57 8.24
CA LEU A 28 -0.75 -12.69 6.91
C LEU A 28 0.77 -12.95 6.97
N PRO A 29 1.35 -13.66 5.99
CA PRO A 29 2.77 -13.97 6.01
C PRO A 29 3.60 -12.68 5.81
N PRO A 30 4.82 -12.58 6.38
CA PRO A 30 5.63 -11.36 6.34
C PRO A 30 5.88 -10.81 4.92
N ARG A 31 5.99 -11.69 3.92
CA ARG A 31 6.14 -11.28 2.51
C ARG A 31 4.91 -10.53 1.99
N THR A 32 3.70 -10.99 2.33
CA THR A 32 2.45 -10.34 1.96
C THR A 32 2.29 -9.02 2.69
N ILE A 33 2.58 -8.99 3.99
CA ILE A 33 2.58 -7.75 4.79
C ILE A 33 3.49 -6.70 4.11
N ALA A 34 4.74 -7.05 3.85
CA ALA A 34 5.69 -6.13 3.22
C ALA A 34 5.25 -5.68 1.82
N ALA A 35 4.71 -6.59 1.00
CA ALA A 35 4.24 -6.27 -0.34
C ALA A 35 3.06 -5.29 -0.32
N TRP A 36 2.04 -5.57 0.50
CA TRP A 36 0.80 -4.79 0.58
C TRP A 36 1.03 -3.43 1.23
N SER A 37 1.83 -3.37 2.30
CA SER A 37 2.19 -2.09 2.93
C SER A 37 2.99 -1.19 1.99
N ASN A 38 4.00 -1.74 1.28
CA ASN A 38 4.76 -0.96 0.30
C ASN A 38 3.89 -0.49 -0.87
N LEU A 39 2.88 -1.29 -1.24
CA LEU A 39 1.94 -0.91 -2.28
C LEU A 39 1.09 0.28 -1.85
N ALA A 40 0.48 0.18 -0.67
CA ALA A 40 -0.36 1.22 -0.08
C ALA A 40 0.40 2.53 0.11
N GLY A 41 1.60 2.48 0.70
CA GLY A 41 2.47 3.65 0.85
C GLY A 41 2.84 4.27 -0.50
N GLY A 42 3.09 3.46 -1.53
CA GLY A 42 3.36 3.96 -2.87
C GLY A 42 2.15 4.63 -3.54
N LEU A 43 0.93 4.17 -3.28
CA LEU A 43 -0.30 4.71 -3.88
C LEU A 43 -0.62 6.12 -3.38
N VAL A 44 -0.48 6.35 -2.06
CA VAL A 44 -0.72 7.67 -1.46
C VAL A 44 0.33 8.69 -1.89
N CYS A 45 1.54 8.23 -2.24
CA CYS A 45 2.58 9.11 -2.79
C CYS A 45 2.26 9.67 -4.19
N GLU A 46 1.20 9.19 -4.87
CA GLU A 46 0.80 9.71 -6.19
C GLU A 46 -0.09 10.96 -6.08
N GLU A 47 -0.43 11.39 -4.85
CA GLU A 47 -1.30 12.52 -4.55
C GLU A 47 -0.54 13.60 -3.75
N VAL A 48 -1.09 14.81 -3.67
CA VAL A 48 -0.46 15.94 -2.96
C VAL A 48 -1.00 16.02 -1.53
N GLY A 49 -0.12 16.14 -0.54
CA GLY A 49 -0.47 16.21 0.87
C GLY A 49 -0.72 14.84 1.52
N VAL A 50 -1.26 14.87 2.73
CA VAL A 50 -1.63 13.66 3.48
C VAL A 50 -3.03 13.23 3.06
N VAL A 51 -3.10 12.23 2.19
CA VAL A 51 -4.36 11.67 1.68
C VAL A 51 -4.66 10.31 2.28
N PRO A 52 -5.93 9.98 2.58
CA PRO A 52 -6.30 8.63 2.98
C PRO A 52 -6.14 7.64 1.81
N LEU A 53 -5.78 6.41 2.12
CA LEU A 53 -5.74 5.32 1.13
C LEU A 53 -7.15 4.99 0.65
N ASP A 54 -7.40 5.09 -0.66
CA ASP A 54 -8.62 4.63 -1.30
C ASP A 54 -8.68 3.08 -1.32
N PRO A 55 -9.65 2.44 -0.64
CA PRO A 55 -9.75 0.98 -0.56
C PRO A 55 -10.04 0.31 -1.91
N ASP A 56 -10.83 0.93 -2.77
CA ASP A 56 -11.21 0.36 -4.07
C ASP A 56 -10.02 0.40 -5.03
N ARG A 57 -9.30 1.53 -5.06
CA ARG A 57 -8.05 1.66 -5.80
C ARG A 57 -6.98 0.69 -5.28
N PHE A 58 -6.86 0.55 -3.96
CA PHE A 58 -5.91 -0.38 -3.37
C PHE A 58 -6.22 -1.82 -3.76
N ARG A 59 -7.50 -2.23 -3.70
CA ARG A 59 -7.93 -3.57 -4.10
C ARG A 59 -7.70 -3.85 -5.59
N ALA A 60 -8.07 -2.92 -6.46
CA ALA A 60 -7.82 -3.04 -7.90
C ALA A 60 -6.32 -3.18 -8.19
N GLU A 61 -5.48 -2.45 -7.47
CA GLU A 61 -4.04 -2.51 -7.64
C GLU A 61 -3.46 -3.83 -7.11
N LEU A 62 -3.96 -4.36 -5.99
CA LEU A 62 -3.59 -5.69 -5.50
C LEU A 62 -3.90 -6.79 -6.51
N ASP A 63 -5.08 -6.74 -7.14
CA ASP A 63 -5.48 -7.68 -8.18
C ASP A 63 -4.58 -7.57 -9.43
N ARG A 64 -4.14 -6.36 -9.79
CA ARG A 64 -3.24 -6.12 -10.91
C ARG A 64 -1.84 -6.68 -10.70
N ILE A 65 -1.33 -6.61 -9.48
CA ILE A 65 0.05 -7.05 -9.15
C ILE A 65 0.11 -8.49 -8.65
N ARG A 66 -1.03 -9.16 -8.47
CA ARG A 66 -1.05 -10.53 -7.94
C ARG A 66 -0.30 -11.41 -8.92
N PRO A 67 0.83 -12.03 -8.53
CA PRO A 67 1.38 -13.10 -9.34
C PRO A 67 0.32 -14.20 -9.36
N GLU A 68 0.05 -14.77 -10.54
CA GLU A 68 -0.80 -15.94 -10.67
C GLU A 68 -0.32 -17.00 -9.65
N ALA A 69 -1.28 -17.60 -8.94
CA ALA A 69 -1.05 -18.52 -7.83
C ALA A 69 -0.28 -19.77 -8.27
#